data_AF-A0A1Q3HJ38-F1
#
_entry.id   AF-A0A1Q3HJ38-F1
#
_cell.length_a   1.000
_cell.length_b   1.000
_cell.length_c   1.000
_cell.angle_alpha   90.00
_cell.angle_beta   90.00
_cell.angle_gamma   90.00
#
_symmetry.space_group_name_H-M   'P 1'
#
loop_
_entity.id
_entity.type
_entity.pdbx_description
1 polymer ?
#
loop_
_entity_poly.entity_id
_entity_poly.type
_entity_poly.pdbx_seq_one_letter_code
_entity_poly.pdbx_strand_id
1 'polypeptide(L)'
;MRGGANSGAIDVGNGPKGGNGNTDSGDGHDGGETCGNPEVHVIGVYEARGDHSGGSHPTGNAVVHVERTGPQVLVLSSYEPVNWKVTAVPNANIQYILALGYHAQSVEAPQGVQVKVLDYETQGVFAGCAYEYPDDDPHSGCETPQLLEEVKRLTGQEVSSFHGCYQGTSFTLHADLSADSSCPAGSGGGYNLSGYVSQVCSAGDGDGNGGGEACGNPEVHVLGVYEARGDHSGGSHPTGNAVVHVERTGPQVLVLSSYEPVNWKVSAVPGANIQYILALGYHAQRVEAPQGVEVKVLDYETRGSYAGCAYEYPDDDPHRGCETPQLLEEVKRLTGQEVSSFHGCYQATSFTLHGDLSAGSSCPAAPGGDYNLSGYVSQVCSASLIAR
;
A
#
# COMPACT_ATOMS: atom_id res chain seq x y z
N MET A 1 -22.48 -13.30 -22.72
CA MET A 1 -21.88 -12.76 -23.96
C MET A 1 -20.95 -11.63 -23.56
N ARG A 2 -19.65 -11.75 -23.83
CA ARG A 2 -18.63 -10.75 -23.42
C ARG A 2 -18.65 -9.58 -24.42
N GLY A 3 -19.31 -8.49 -24.06
CA GLY A 3 -19.14 -7.20 -24.72
C GLY A 3 -17.98 -6.47 -24.07
N GLY A 4 -16.85 -6.33 -24.78
CA GLY A 4 -15.72 -5.55 -24.33
C GLY A 4 -16.01 -4.06 -24.46
N ALA A 5 -16.53 -3.44 -23.40
CA ALA A 5 -16.49 -2.00 -23.23
C ALA A 5 -15.13 -1.61 -22.65
N ASN A 6 -14.44 -0.68 -23.32
CA ASN A 6 -13.11 -0.23 -22.95
C ASN A 6 -13.21 0.73 -21.75
N SER A 7 -13.31 0.21 -20.53
CA SER A 7 -13.25 1.00 -19.29
C SER A 7 -11.78 1.36 -19.02
N GLY A 8 -11.33 2.46 -19.64
CA GLY A 8 -9.99 3.00 -19.42
C GLY A 8 -9.73 3.23 -17.93
N ALA A 9 -8.49 2.93 -17.50
CA ALA A 9 -8.00 3.18 -16.16
C ALA A 9 -8.23 4.64 -15.75
N ILE A 10 -8.52 4.85 -14.48
CA ILE A 10 -8.71 6.19 -13.91
C ILE A 10 -7.32 6.74 -13.61
N ASP A 11 -7.01 7.93 -14.11
CA ASP A 11 -5.83 8.67 -13.68
C ASP A 11 -6.12 9.20 -12.27
N VAL A 12 -5.72 8.41 -11.27
CA VAL A 12 -5.82 8.75 -9.84
C VAL A 12 -4.79 9.80 -9.41
N GLY A 13 -4.19 10.52 -10.37
CA GLY A 13 -3.33 11.67 -10.12
C GLY A 13 -1.85 11.28 -10.09
N ASN A 14 -1.22 11.21 -11.26
CA ASN A 14 0.07 11.88 -11.38
C ASN A 14 -0.24 13.39 -11.49
N GLY A 15 0.30 14.20 -10.59
CA GLY A 15 -0.03 15.64 -10.45
C GLY A 15 -0.05 16.45 -11.77
N PRO A 16 -0.68 17.64 -11.77
CA PRO A 16 -1.00 18.38 -12.99
C PRO A 16 0.24 18.65 -13.85
N LYS A 17 0.17 18.28 -15.14
CA LYS A 17 1.17 18.64 -16.16
C LYS A 17 1.19 20.17 -16.31
N GLY A 18 2.19 20.81 -15.72
CA GLY A 18 2.39 22.26 -15.77
C GLY A 18 2.48 22.78 -17.20
N GLY A 19 1.54 23.65 -17.57
CA GLY A 19 1.64 24.52 -18.74
C GLY A 19 2.59 25.69 -18.45
N ASN A 20 3.49 25.97 -19.38
CA ASN A 20 4.41 27.10 -19.36
C ASN A 20 3.66 28.44 -19.18
N GLY A 21 3.96 29.15 -18.10
CA GLY A 21 3.47 30.51 -17.86
C GLY A 21 4.28 31.21 -16.75
N ASN A 22 5.27 31.96 -17.17
CA ASN A 22 6.11 32.86 -16.37
C ASN A 22 5.26 33.99 -15.72
N THR A 23 5.29 34.15 -14.39
CA THR A 23 5.62 35.42 -13.68
C THR A 23 5.74 35.21 -12.17
N ASP A 24 6.72 35.95 -11.63
CA ASP A 24 7.24 36.14 -10.28
C ASP A 24 6.24 36.61 -9.19
N SER A 25 6.66 36.36 -7.93
CA SER A 25 6.41 37.09 -6.67
C SER A 25 5.53 36.45 -5.58
N GLY A 26 6.18 36.08 -4.47
CA GLY A 26 5.70 36.42 -3.12
C GLY A 26 5.06 35.32 -2.26
N ASP A 27 5.76 35.00 -1.18
CA ASP A 27 5.25 34.64 0.16
C ASP A 27 4.59 33.26 0.39
N GLY A 28 5.41 32.38 0.99
CA GLY A 28 5.08 31.56 2.16
C GLY A 28 3.78 30.76 2.15
N HIS A 29 3.87 29.49 1.76
CA HIS A 29 2.99 28.47 2.30
C HIS A 29 3.71 27.13 2.48
N ASP A 30 3.55 26.56 3.67
CA ASP A 30 3.80 25.17 4.03
C ASP A 30 3.12 24.25 3.01
N GLY A 31 3.86 23.86 1.98
CA GLY A 31 3.50 22.74 1.12
C GLY A 31 3.83 21.47 1.85
N GLY A 32 2.89 21.00 2.69
CA GLY A 32 2.98 19.67 3.30
C GLY A 32 3.17 18.62 2.21
N GLU A 33 4.35 18.00 2.20
CA GLU A 33 4.65 16.83 1.39
C GLU A 33 3.70 15.70 1.79
N THR A 34 2.73 15.36 0.95
CA THR A 34 1.94 14.13 1.10
C THR A 34 2.46 13.09 0.13
N CYS A 35 3.40 12.26 0.59
CA CYS A 35 3.77 11.01 -0.09
C CYS A 35 2.81 9.90 0.39
N GLY A 36 2.18 9.21 -0.57
CA GLY A 36 1.31 8.06 -0.36
C GLY A 36 0.36 7.89 -1.54
N ASN A 37 0.27 6.67 -2.08
CA ASN A 37 -0.82 6.29 -2.99
C ASN A 37 -2.16 6.43 -2.22
N PRO A 38 -3.20 7.06 -2.79
CA PRO A 38 -4.45 7.26 -2.06
C PRO A 38 -5.08 5.92 -1.64
N GLU A 39 -5.40 5.78 -0.35
CA GLU A 39 -6.03 4.55 0.17
C GLU A 39 -7.33 4.25 -0.60
N VAL A 40 -7.58 2.99 -0.94
CA VAL A 40 -8.78 2.60 -1.67
C VAL A 40 -9.75 1.91 -0.71
N HIS A 41 -10.89 2.53 -0.45
CA HIS A 41 -11.92 1.99 0.46
C HIS A 41 -13.16 1.61 -0.33
N VAL A 42 -13.64 0.38 -0.15
CA VAL A 42 -14.83 -0.14 -0.82
C VAL A 42 -15.98 -0.27 0.17
N ILE A 43 -17.10 0.38 -0.12
CA ILE A 43 -18.37 0.17 0.57
C ILE A 43 -19.32 -0.53 -0.40
N GLY A 44 -19.82 -1.69 -0.01
CA GLY A 44 -20.64 -2.56 -0.87
C GLY A 44 -21.99 -2.89 -0.26
N VAL A 45 -23.07 -2.83 -1.05
CA VAL A 45 -24.38 -3.36 -0.64
C VAL A 45 -25.05 -4.19 -1.72
N TYR A 46 -25.82 -5.21 -1.37
CA TYR A 46 -26.72 -5.79 -2.39
C TYR A 46 -27.80 -4.75 -2.71
N GLU A 47 -28.38 -4.16 -1.67
CA GLU A 47 -29.48 -3.21 -1.78
C GLU A 47 -29.52 -2.19 -0.63
N ALA A 48 -30.21 -1.07 -0.83
CA ALA A 48 -30.57 -0.15 0.24
C ALA A 48 -32.06 -0.29 0.67
N ARG A 49 -32.84 -1.11 -0.03
CA ARG A 49 -34.26 -1.40 0.27
C ARG A 49 -34.70 -2.72 -0.38
N GLY A 50 -35.49 -3.52 0.35
CA GLY A 50 -35.87 -4.88 -0.05
C GLY A 50 -37.18 -5.05 -0.83
N ASP A 51 -37.77 -3.98 -1.36
CA ASP A 51 -39.02 -4.04 -2.14
C ASP A 51 -38.79 -4.08 -3.66
N HIS A 52 -37.73 -4.77 -4.08
CA HIS A 52 -37.41 -5.03 -5.49
C HIS A 52 -38.00 -6.38 -5.97
N SER A 53 -38.06 -6.56 -7.29
CA SER A 53 -38.44 -7.82 -7.94
C SER A 53 -37.87 -7.85 -9.37
N GLY A 54 -37.92 -8.99 -10.06
CA GLY A 54 -37.28 -9.19 -11.39
C GLY A 54 -37.74 -8.30 -12.55
N GLY A 55 -38.53 -7.26 -12.31
CA GLY A 55 -38.83 -6.21 -13.28
C GLY A 55 -39.11 -4.84 -12.63
N SER A 56 -38.77 -4.67 -11.34
CA SER A 56 -38.98 -3.45 -10.58
C SER A 56 -37.86 -3.28 -9.58
N HIS A 57 -37.02 -2.28 -9.84
CA HIS A 57 -35.81 -1.98 -9.08
C HIS A 57 -35.91 -0.55 -8.53
N PRO A 58 -36.72 -0.32 -7.48
CA PRO A 58 -36.88 1.01 -6.92
C PRO A 58 -35.57 1.49 -6.31
N THR A 59 -35.14 2.70 -6.66
CA THR A 59 -33.89 3.26 -6.14
C THR A 59 -33.95 3.43 -4.63
N GLY A 60 -32.96 2.85 -3.93
CA GLY A 60 -32.72 3.06 -2.51
C GLY A 60 -31.79 4.25 -2.25
N ASN A 61 -31.69 4.68 -0.99
CA ASN A 61 -30.75 5.74 -0.60
C ASN A 61 -29.79 5.20 0.46
N ALA A 62 -28.51 5.48 0.30
CA ALA A 62 -27.48 5.14 1.27
C ALA A 62 -26.59 6.36 1.57
N VAL A 63 -26.22 6.53 2.83
CA VAL A 63 -25.31 7.60 3.27
C VAL A 63 -23.97 7.00 3.69
N VAL A 64 -22.87 7.56 3.20
CA VAL A 64 -21.51 7.21 3.62
C VAL A 64 -20.89 8.43 4.28
N HIS A 65 -20.51 8.30 5.55
CA HIS A 65 -19.71 9.28 6.27
C HIS A 65 -18.27 8.80 6.37
N VAL A 66 -17.31 9.64 6.00
CA VAL A 66 -15.87 9.29 6.04
C VAL A 66 -15.15 10.15 7.07
N GLU A 67 -14.64 9.49 8.12
CA GLU A 67 -13.79 10.08 9.15
C GLU A 67 -12.30 9.84 8.87
N ARG A 68 -11.98 8.84 8.04
CA ARG A 68 -10.61 8.53 7.61
C ARG A 68 -9.96 9.73 6.92
N THR A 69 -8.82 10.16 7.45
CA THR A 69 -8.01 11.29 6.96
C THR A 69 -6.94 10.83 5.97
N GLY A 70 -6.52 11.75 5.09
CA GLY A 70 -5.48 11.50 4.09
C GLY A 70 -6.02 11.22 2.68
N PRO A 71 -5.15 11.23 1.65
CA PRO A 71 -5.55 10.93 0.27
C PRO A 71 -6.27 9.59 0.16
N GLN A 72 -7.47 9.57 -0.43
CA GLN A 72 -8.21 8.32 -0.63
C GLN A 72 -9.12 8.32 -1.86
N VAL A 73 -9.37 7.12 -2.38
CA VAL A 73 -10.40 6.80 -3.38
C VAL A 73 -11.50 6.01 -2.69
N LEU A 74 -12.74 6.48 -2.80
CA LEU A 74 -13.90 5.77 -2.28
C LEU A 74 -14.60 5.02 -3.42
N VAL A 75 -14.77 3.72 -3.26
CA VAL A 75 -15.52 2.86 -4.17
C VAL A 75 -16.85 2.51 -3.52
N LEU A 76 -17.94 2.74 -4.24
CA LEU A 76 -19.29 2.41 -3.83
C LEU A 76 -19.83 1.35 -4.76
N SER A 77 -20.30 0.23 -4.25
CA SER A 77 -20.78 -0.88 -5.08
C SER A 77 -22.18 -1.31 -4.66
N SER A 78 -23.08 -1.54 -5.63
CA SER A 78 -24.30 -2.28 -5.34
C SER A 78 -24.93 -3.07 -6.48
N TYR A 79 -25.77 -4.05 -6.14
CA TYR A 79 -26.58 -4.77 -7.13
C TYR A 79 -27.77 -3.91 -7.55
N GLU A 80 -28.69 -3.65 -6.62
CA GLU A 80 -29.88 -2.82 -6.80
C GLU A 80 -29.52 -1.33 -6.96
N PRO A 81 -30.38 -0.50 -7.57
CA PRO A 81 -30.05 0.90 -7.80
C PRO A 81 -30.00 1.69 -6.49
N VAL A 82 -28.90 2.40 -6.25
CA VAL A 82 -28.67 3.19 -5.04
C VAL A 82 -28.29 4.63 -5.39
N ASN A 83 -28.94 5.58 -4.70
CA ASN A 83 -28.50 6.96 -4.57
C ASN A 83 -27.61 7.07 -3.35
N TRP A 84 -26.31 7.27 -3.59
CA TRP A 84 -25.31 7.42 -2.56
C TRP A 84 -25.14 8.90 -2.19
N LYS A 85 -25.15 9.22 -0.90
CA LYS A 85 -24.76 10.52 -0.39
C LYS A 85 -23.48 10.38 0.42
N VAL A 86 -22.41 11.03 -0.04
CA VAL A 86 -21.11 10.97 0.62
C VAL A 86 -20.86 12.27 1.38
N THR A 87 -20.50 12.13 2.66
CA THR A 87 -20.06 13.22 3.53
C THR A 87 -18.72 12.85 4.14
N ALA A 88 -17.90 13.84 4.48
CA ALA A 88 -16.58 13.57 5.02
C ALA A 88 -16.14 14.67 5.99
N VAL A 89 -15.26 14.32 6.92
CA VAL A 89 -14.60 15.30 7.80
C VAL A 89 -13.64 16.18 6.98
N PRO A 90 -13.27 17.40 7.45
CA PRO A 90 -12.49 18.37 6.65
C PRO A 90 -11.15 17.86 6.08
N ASN A 91 -10.53 16.85 6.72
CA ASN A 91 -9.23 16.31 6.32
C ASN A 91 -9.31 14.93 5.65
N ALA A 92 -10.52 14.49 5.27
CA ALA A 92 -10.72 13.20 4.63
C ALA A 92 -10.12 13.13 3.21
N ASN A 93 -9.88 14.25 2.53
CA ASN A 93 -9.22 14.30 1.21
C ASN A 93 -9.64 13.18 0.21
N ILE A 94 -10.95 13.02 0.02
CA ILE A 94 -11.50 12.09 -0.99
C ILE A 94 -11.17 12.66 -2.37
N GLN A 95 -10.26 12.02 -3.08
CA GLN A 95 -9.80 12.49 -4.39
C GLN A 95 -10.75 12.07 -5.51
N TYR A 96 -11.35 10.88 -5.35
CA TYR A 96 -12.17 10.27 -6.37
C TYR A 96 -13.23 9.36 -5.75
N ILE A 97 -14.42 9.34 -6.35
CA ILE A 97 -15.47 8.36 -6.05
C ILE A 97 -15.77 7.54 -7.30
N LEU A 98 -15.72 6.23 -7.16
CA LEU A 98 -16.10 5.27 -8.19
C LEU A 98 -17.36 4.53 -7.75
N ALA A 99 -18.48 4.72 -8.45
CA ALA A 99 -19.71 3.96 -8.21
C ALA A 99 -19.82 2.84 -9.23
N LEU A 100 -19.94 1.61 -8.76
CA LEU A 100 -20.04 0.37 -9.53
C LEU A 100 -21.38 -0.30 -9.24
N GLY A 101 -21.99 -0.95 -10.22
CA GLY A 101 -23.17 -1.75 -9.93
C GLY A 101 -23.78 -2.48 -11.12
N TYR A 102 -24.78 -3.31 -10.82
CA TYR A 102 -25.58 -3.92 -11.87
C TYR A 102 -26.63 -2.92 -12.37
N HIS A 103 -27.47 -2.44 -11.45
CA HIS A 103 -28.47 -1.41 -11.74
C HIS A 103 -27.92 0.01 -11.60
N ALA A 104 -28.65 0.99 -12.14
CA ALA A 104 -28.23 2.39 -12.17
C ALA A 104 -27.79 2.94 -10.80
N GLN A 105 -26.61 3.55 -10.76
CA GLN A 105 -26.05 4.16 -9.54
C GLN A 105 -26.04 5.68 -9.65
N SER A 106 -26.18 6.39 -8.52
CA SER A 106 -25.96 7.84 -8.48
C SER A 106 -25.22 8.27 -7.21
N VAL A 107 -24.46 9.37 -7.28
CA VAL A 107 -23.65 9.86 -6.15
C VAL A 107 -23.83 11.37 -5.98
N GLU A 108 -24.23 11.78 -4.78
CA GLU A 108 -24.10 13.13 -4.25
C GLU A 108 -22.78 13.21 -3.46
N ALA A 109 -21.75 13.78 -4.08
CA ALA A 109 -20.39 13.85 -3.53
C ALA A 109 -20.08 15.20 -2.85
N PRO A 110 -19.10 15.27 -1.94
CA PRO A 110 -18.57 16.54 -1.44
C PRO A 110 -18.05 17.43 -2.58
N GLN A 111 -18.09 18.74 -2.37
CA GLN A 111 -17.67 19.70 -3.39
C GLN A 111 -16.21 19.47 -3.80
N GLY A 112 -15.96 19.40 -5.11
CA GLY A 112 -14.62 19.24 -5.68
C GLY A 112 -14.17 17.79 -5.88
N VAL A 113 -14.92 16.82 -5.35
CA VAL A 113 -14.62 15.39 -5.55
C VAL A 113 -15.09 14.95 -6.93
N GLN A 114 -14.21 14.27 -7.68
CA GLN A 114 -14.58 13.70 -8.97
C GLN A 114 -15.37 12.39 -8.78
N VAL A 115 -16.41 12.20 -9.58
CA VAL A 115 -17.26 11.01 -9.55
C VAL A 115 -17.26 10.32 -10.91
N LYS A 116 -17.08 9.00 -10.92
CA LYS A 116 -17.31 8.15 -12.08
C LYS A 116 -18.31 7.06 -11.72
N VAL A 117 -19.35 6.93 -12.54
CA VAL A 117 -20.35 5.88 -12.42
C VAL A 117 -20.12 4.86 -13.53
N LEU A 118 -20.01 3.59 -13.17
CA LEU A 118 -19.78 2.44 -14.04
C LEU A 118 -20.76 1.32 -13.65
N ASP A 119 -22.03 1.53 -13.96
CA ASP A 119 -23.06 0.50 -13.80
C ASP A 119 -23.41 -0.20 -15.12
N TYR A 120 -23.92 -1.43 -15.03
CA TYR A 120 -24.22 -2.23 -16.20
C TYR A 120 -25.40 -1.68 -17.00
N GLU A 121 -26.48 -1.25 -16.35
CA GLU A 121 -27.67 -0.74 -17.04
C GLU A 121 -27.42 0.48 -17.90
N THR A 122 -26.59 1.43 -17.44
CA THR A 122 -26.35 2.69 -18.13
C THR A 122 -25.06 2.69 -18.94
N GLN A 123 -24.02 1.98 -18.50
CA GLN A 123 -22.70 1.98 -19.15
C GLN A 123 -22.35 0.66 -19.84
N GLY A 124 -23.10 -0.43 -19.58
CA GLY A 124 -22.78 -1.77 -20.08
C GLY A 124 -21.54 -2.40 -19.43
N VAL A 125 -21.04 -1.81 -18.33
CA VAL A 125 -19.86 -2.28 -17.60
C VAL A 125 -20.35 -2.89 -16.29
N PHE A 126 -20.16 -4.20 -16.13
CA PHE A 126 -20.40 -4.87 -14.86
C PHE A 126 -19.07 -5.24 -14.23
N ALA A 127 -18.73 -4.53 -13.16
CA ALA A 127 -17.51 -4.73 -12.38
C ALA A 127 -17.72 -5.65 -11.16
N GLY A 128 -18.96 -6.09 -10.91
CA GLY A 128 -19.37 -6.73 -9.66
C GLY A 128 -20.15 -5.78 -8.74
N CYS A 129 -20.81 -6.35 -7.73
CA CYS A 129 -21.70 -5.67 -6.78
C CYS A 129 -21.34 -5.88 -5.30
N ALA A 130 -20.36 -6.76 -5.03
CA ALA A 130 -19.87 -7.24 -3.72
C ALA A 130 -20.49 -6.62 -2.46
N TYR A 131 -21.10 -7.45 -1.62
CA TYR A 131 -21.72 -7.03 -0.36
C TYR A 131 -21.33 -7.91 0.84
N GLU A 132 -20.53 -8.95 0.64
CA GLU A 132 -20.09 -9.89 1.67
C GLU A 132 -18.61 -10.24 1.45
N TYR A 133 -17.83 -10.42 2.52
CA TYR A 133 -16.41 -10.76 2.42
C TYR A 133 -16.00 -11.90 3.36
N PRO A 134 -15.31 -12.93 2.85
CA PRO A 134 -15.20 -13.26 1.42
C PRO A 134 -16.53 -13.83 0.92
N ASP A 135 -17.02 -13.36 -0.24
CA ASP A 135 -18.00 -14.09 -1.06
C ASP A 135 -17.28 -14.64 -2.28
N ASP A 136 -16.98 -15.94 -2.24
CA ASP A 136 -16.34 -16.70 -3.31
C ASP A 136 -17.31 -17.68 -3.99
N ASP A 137 -18.62 -17.59 -3.73
CA ASP A 137 -19.61 -18.43 -4.41
C ASP A 137 -19.71 -18.02 -5.89
N PRO A 138 -19.24 -18.85 -6.84
CA PRO A 138 -19.26 -18.54 -8.27
C PRO A 138 -20.68 -18.50 -8.87
N HIS A 139 -21.71 -18.68 -8.04
CA HIS A 139 -23.12 -18.57 -8.41
C HIS A 139 -23.80 -17.31 -7.85
N SER A 140 -23.13 -16.50 -7.03
CA SER A 140 -23.74 -15.30 -6.42
C SER A 140 -23.88 -14.16 -7.42
N GLY A 141 -22.97 -14.06 -8.40
CA GLY A 141 -22.90 -12.96 -9.36
C GLY A 141 -22.48 -11.62 -8.75
N CYS A 142 -22.14 -11.60 -7.46
CA CYS A 142 -21.57 -10.47 -6.73
C CYS A 142 -20.26 -10.86 -6.06
N GLU A 143 -19.45 -11.71 -6.70
CA GLU A 143 -18.24 -12.26 -6.11
C GLU A 143 -17.26 -11.13 -5.75
N THR A 144 -16.94 -11.04 -4.46
CA THR A 144 -16.11 -9.95 -3.93
C THR A 144 -14.70 -9.94 -4.51
N PRO A 145 -14.00 -11.07 -4.70
CA PRO A 145 -12.68 -11.08 -5.34
C PRO A 145 -12.67 -10.47 -6.75
N GLN A 146 -13.73 -10.66 -7.55
CA GLN A 146 -13.81 -10.09 -8.90
C GLN A 146 -13.94 -8.57 -8.86
N LEU A 147 -14.77 -8.05 -7.94
CA LEU A 147 -14.86 -6.60 -7.73
C LEU A 147 -13.52 -6.01 -7.32
N LEU A 148 -12.83 -6.63 -6.35
CA LEU A 148 -11.55 -6.11 -5.85
C LEU A 148 -10.47 -6.09 -6.94
N GLU A 149 -10.41 -7.11 -7.81
CA GLU A 149 -9.50 -7.12 -8.96
C GLU A 149 -9.82 -6.01 -9.97
N GLU A 150 -11.10 -5.76 -10.24
CA GLU A 150 -11.52 -4.69 -11.14
C GLU A 150 -11.28 -3.30 -10.55
N VAL A 151 -11.51 -3.12 -9.25
CA VAL A 151 -11.15 -1.90 -8.52
C VAL A 151 -9.65 -1.66 -8.63
N LYS A 152 -8.82 -2.69 -8.42
CA LYS A 152 -7.37 -2.59 -8.61
C LYS A 152 -7.01 -2.22 -10.04
N ARG A 153 -7.65 -2.82 -11.04
CA ARG A 153 -7.42 -2.50 -12.46
C ARG A 153 -7.79 -1.05 -12.79
N LEU A 154 -8.89 -0.55 -12.24
CA LEU A 154 -9.41 0.80 -12.49
C LEU A 154 -8.60 1.88 -11.77
N THR A 155 -8.14 1.60 -10.55
CA THR A 155 -7.43 2.57 -9.69
C THR A 155 -5.92 2.45 -9.76
N GLY A 156 -5.40 1.31 -10.23
CA GLY A 156 -3.98 0.96 -10.17
C GLY A 156 -3.49 0.59 -8.77
N GLN A 157 -4.39 0.44 -7.78
CA GLN A 157 -4.06 0.35 -6.37
C GLN A 157 -4.73 -0.84 -5.69
N GLU A 158 -4.08 -1.39 -4.66
CA GLU A 158 -4.70 -2.41 -3.82
C GLU A 158 -5.80 -1.81 -2.94
N VAL A 159 -6.81 -2.62 -2.62
CA VAL A 159 -7.89 -2.21 -1.73
C VAL A 159 -7.41 -2.21 -0.26
N SER A 160 -7.52 -1.06 0.39
CA SER A 160 -7.14 -0.83 1.79
C SER A 160 -8.20 -1.33 2.77
N SER A 161 -9.48 -1.11 2.46
CA SER A 161 -10.59 -1.70 3.23
C SER A 161 -11.80 -2.02 2.37
N PHE A 162 -12.55 -3.02 2.79
CA PHE A 162 -13.84 -3.40 2.24
C PHE A 162 -14.85 -3.54 3.39
N HIS A 163 -16.02 -2.92 3.24
CA HIS A 163 -17.14 -3.05 4.16
C HIS A 163 -18.42 -3.31 3.37
N GLY A 164 -18.95 -4.51 3.53
CA GLY A 164 -20.10 -5.03 2.81
C GLY A 164 -21.32 -5.23 3.71
N CYS A 165 -22.51 -5.04 3.14
CA CYS A 165 -23.77 -5.36 3.78
C CYS A 165 -24.80 -5.84 2.77
N TYR A 166 -25.52 -6.94 3.01
CA TYR A 166 -26.61 -7.31 2.09
C TYR A 166 -27.61 -6.15 1.91
N GLN A 167 -28.20 -5.66 3.00
CA GLN A 167 -29.09 -4.51 2.96
C GLN A 167 -28.57 -3.39 3.89
N GLY A 168 -28.15 -2.25 3.33
CA GLY A 168 -27.56 -1.14 4.10
C GLY A 168 -27.97 0.25 3.61
N THR A 169 -28.19 1.18 4.55
CA THR A 169 -28.61 2.56 4.28
C THR A 169 -27.70 3.62 4.90
N SER A 170 -26.82 3.23 5.83
CA SER A 170 -25.79 4.12 6.36
C SER A 170 -24.50 3.38 6.65
N PHE A 171 -23.37 4.03 6.38
CA PHE A 171 -22.03 3.59 6.74
C PHE A 171 -21.23 4.76 7.31
N THR A 172 -20.42 4.51 8.33
CA THR A 172 -19.38 5.43 8.79
C THR A 172 -18.04 4.72 8.68
N LEU A 173 -17.14 5.19 7.80
CA LEU A 173 -15.76 4.72 7.74
C LEU A 173 -14.93 5.50 8.77
N HIS A 174 -14.51 4.83 9.83
CA HIS A 174 -13.76 5.42 10.93
C HIS A 174 -12.28 5.60 10.58
N ALA A 175 -11.60 6.42 11.39
CA ALA A 175 -10.18 6.70 11.20
C ALA A 175 -9.27 5.46 11.32
N ASP A 176 -9.71 4.43 12.04
CA ASP A 176 -8.99 3.16 12.23
C ASP A 176 -9.34 2.09 11.17
N LEU A 177 -10.04 2.49 10.11
CA LEU A 177 -10.60 1.63 9.05
C LEU A 177 -11.63 0.61 9.51
N SER A 178 -12.11 0.69 10.75
CA SER A 178 -13.38 0.04 11.07
C SER A 178 -14.53 0.80 10.41
N ALA A 179 -15.70 0.15 10.33
CA ALA A 179 -16.90 0.82 9.87
C ALA A 179 -18.09 0.47 10.74
N ASP A 180 -18.92 1.47 11.05
CA ASP A 180 -20.28 1.26 11.52
C ASP A 180 -21.22 1.19 10.31
N SER A 181 -22.30 0.40 10.44
CA SER A 181 -23.31 0.32 9.38
C SER A 181 -24.72 0.07 9.91
N SER A 182 -25.72 0.37 9.08
CA SER A 182 -27.12 0.05 9.37
C SER A 182 -27.51 -1.39 9.02
N CYS A 183 -26.56 -2.33 8.93
CA CYS A 183 -26.87 -3.71 8.60
C CYS A 183 -27.86 -4.30 9.60
N PRO A 184 -28.97 -4.92 9.15
CA PRO A 184 -29.88 -5.61 10.05
C PRO A 184 -29.13 -6.72 10.81
N ALA A 185 -28.98 -6.57 12.12
CA ALA A 185 -28.52 -7.68 12.96
C ALA A 185 -29.55 -8.80 12.86
N GLY A 186 -29.10 -9.96 12.38
CA GLY A 186 -29.96 -10.99 11.80
C GLY A 186 -31.20 -11.38 12.61
N SER A 187 -32.32 -11.53 11.91
CA SER A 187 -33.37 -12.48 12.28
C SER A 187 -33.57 -13.44 11.11
N GLY A 188 -32.73 -14.48 11.05
CA GLY A 188 -33.00 -15.69 10.26
C GLY A 188 -32.12 -15.96 9.03
N GLY A 189 -31.07 -15.18 8.75
CA GLY A 189 -30.26 -15.39 7.54
C GLY A 189 -28.86 -14.77 7.51
N GLY A 190 -28.12 -14.67 8.62
CA GLY A 190 -26.65 -14.55 8.57
C GLY A 190 -25.98 -13.24 8.08
N TYR A 191 -26.69 -12.28 7.48
CA TYR A 191 -26.03 -11.12 6.85
C TYR A 191 -25.74 -9.95 7.82
N ASN A 192 -24.63 -10.03 8.55
CA ASN A 192 -24.09 -8.91 9.35
C ASN A 192 -23.17 -8.03 8.48
N LEU A 193 -22.70 -6.89 9.03
CA LEU A 193 -21.58 -6.15 8.44
C LEU A 193 -20.41 -7.11 8.24
N SER A 194 -20.01 -7.26 6.98
CA SER A 194 -18.87 -8.07 6.58
C SER A 194 -17.75 -7.15 6.16
N GLY A 195 -16.49 -7.49 6.45
CA GLY A 195 -15.41 -6.61 6.02
C GLY A 195 -14.05 -7.26 6.02
N TYR A 196 -13.17 -6.64 5.26
CA TYR A 196 -11.75 -6.89 5.28
C TYR A 196 -11.05 -5.56 5.40
N VAL A 197 -10.01 -5.55 6.22
CA VAL A 197 -9.12 -4.42 6.28
C VAL A 197 -7.72 -4.98 6.10
N SER A 198 -6.98 -4.50 5.10
CA SER A 198 -5.56 -4.82 5.00
C SER A 198 -4.88 -4.28 6.26
N GLN A 199 -3.99 -5.06 6.90
CA GLN A 199 -3.43 -4.74 8.22
C GLN A 199 -3.17 -3.23 8.41
N VAL A 200 -3.94 -2.61 9.29
CA VAL A 200 -3.89 -1.16 9.53
C VAL A 200 -3.11 -0.82 10.77
N CYS A 201 -2.38 0.29 10.64
CA CYS A 201 -1.91 1.15 11.69
C CYS A 201 -3.04 1.51 12.68
N SER A 202 -2.83 1.25 13.96
CA SER A 202 -3.63 1.88 15.01
C SER A 202 -3.37 3.38 15.01
N ALA A 203 -4.44 4.17 15.00
CA ALA A 203 -4.38 5.58 15.35
C ALA A 203 -3.76 5.68 16.74
N GLY A 204 -2.70 6.47 16.88
CA GLY A 204 -2.16 6.79 18.20
C GLY A 204 -3.20 7.57 18.98
N ASP A 205 -3.64 7.02 20.11
CA ASP A 205 -4.48 7.73 21.07
C ASP A 205 -3.86 9.10 21.39
N GLY A 206 -4.71 10.11 21.30
CA GLY A 206 -4.29 11.50 21.21
C GLY A 206 -3.52 12.00 22.43
N ASP A 207 -2.41 12.66 22.14
CA ASP A 207 -1.94 13.80 22.90
C ASP A 207 -1.56 14.89 21.89
N GLY A 208 -2.41 15.92 21.82
CA GLY A 208 -2.35 16.97 20.81
C GLY A 208 -0.99 17.64 20.75
N ASN A 209 -0.20 17.29 19.74
CA ASN A 209 0.73 18.20 19.10
C ASN A 209 0.97 17.73 17.66
N GLY A 210 0.76 18.64 16.72
CA GLY A 210 0.74 18.34 15.29
C GLY A 210 1.98 17.58 14.81
N GLY A 211 1.74 16.42 14.22
CA GLY A 211 2.69 15.63 13.46
C GLY A 211 1.88 14.76 12.51
N GLY A 212 2.07 14.95 11.21
CA GLY A 212 1.20 14.44 10.15
C GLY A 212 0.87 12.96 10.27
N GLU A 213 -0.43 12.67 10.20
CA GLU A 213 -0.97 11.35 9.91
C GLU A 213 -0.52 10.96 8.49
N ALA A 214 0.49 10.08 8.40
CA ALA A 214 0.88 9.46 7.14
C ALA A 214 0.14 8.13 7.01
N CYS A 215 -0.92 8.14 6.19
CA CYS A 215 -1.75 6.98 5.84
C CYS A 215 -1.27 6.39 4.50
N GLY A 216 -1.02 5.08 4.49
CA GLY A 216 -0.53 4.25 3.38
C GLY A 216 0.02 2.91 3.90
N ASN A 217 -0.02 1.85 3.08
CA ASN A 217 0.68 0.58 3.39
C ASN A 217 2.16 0.89 3.71
N PRO A 218 2.76 0.29 4.76
CA PRO A 218 4.14 0.63 5.12
C PRO A 218 5.11 0.34 3.97
N GLU A 219 5.91 1.33 3.60
CA GLU A 219 6.91 1.16 2.53
C GLU A 219 7.89 0.04 2.91
N VAL A 220 8.22 -0.84 1.97
CA VAL A 220 9.17 -1.94 2.20
C VAL A 220 10.50 -1.58 1.55
N HIS A 221 11.53 -1.37 2.36
CA HIS A 221 12.86 -1.01 1.88
C HIS A 221 13.86 -2.12 2.14
N VAL A 222 14.56 -2.56 1.11
CA VAL A 222 15.57 -3.62 1.18
C VAL A 222 16.96 -3.00 1.06
N LEU A 223 17.80 -3.23 2.07
CA LEU A 223 19.22 -2.89 2.07
C LEU A 223 20.03 -4.18 2.07
N GLY A 224 20.83 -4.40 1.03
CA GLY A 224 21.51 -5.66 0.78
C GLY A 224 23.03 -5.53 0.69
N VAL A 225 23.76 -6.46 1.30
CA VAL A 225 25.20 -6.62 1.05
C VAL A 225 25.61 -8.06 0.80
N TYR A 226 26.66 -8.32 0.03
CA TYR A 226 27.27 -9.65 0.11
C TYR A 226 27.96 -9.78 1.48
N GLU A 227 28.72 -8.76 1.85
CA GLU A 227 29.53 -8.73 3.07
C GLU A 227 29.72 -7.31 3.63
N ALA A 228 30.07 -7.22 4.92
CA ALA A 228 30.56 -5.97 5.53
C ALA A 228 32.08 -5.97 5.75
N ARG A 229 32.78 -7.06 5.40
CA ARG A 229 34.24 -7.23 5.47
C ARG A 229 34.68 -8.38 4.55
N GLY A 230 35.83 -8.22 3.88
CA GLY A 230 36.29 -9.14 2.83
C GLY A 230 37.34 -10.18 3.23
N ASP A 231 37.48 -10.51 4.51
CA ASP A 231 38.44 -11.51 5.02
C ASP A 231 37.78 -12.88 5.33
N HIS A 232 36.71 -13.21 4.60
CA HIS A 232 36.05 -14.52 4.66
C HIS A 232 36.75 -15.55 3.77
N SER A 233 36.46 -16.83 3.99
CA SER A 233 36.89 -17.95 3.17
C SER A 233 35.95 -19.15 3.38
N GLY A 234 36.05 -20.22 2.57
CA GLY A 234 35.11 -21.36 2.55
C GLY A 234 34.95 -22.20 3.83
N GLY A 235 35.45 -21.73 4.97
CA GLY A 235 35.14 -22.28 6.30
C GLY A 235 35.34 -21.26 7.43
N SER A 236 35.46 -19.98 7.10
CA SER A 236 35.68 -18.89 8.05
C SER A 236 34.89 -17.68 7.60
N HIS A 237 33.84 -17.36 8.36
CA HIS A 237 32.88 -16.30 8.08
C HIS A 237 32.90 -15.28 9.23
N PRO A 238 33.93 -14.42 9.29
CA PRO A 238 34.03 -13.44 10.37
C PRO A 238 32.88 -12.44 10.28
N THR A 239 32.22 -12.16 11.40
CA THR A 239 31.11 -11.21 11.43
C THR A 239 31.60 -9.79 11.11
N GLY A 240 30.97 -9.17 10.11
CA GLY A 240 31.13 -7.76 9.79
C GLY A 240 30.16 -6.86 10.56
N ASN A 241 30.37 -5.55 10.55
CA ASN A 241 29.46 -4.60 11.18
C ASN A 241 28.99 -3.59 10.12
N ALA A 242 27.69 -3.33 10.09
CA ALA A 242 27.09 -2.34 9.21
C ALA A 242 26.13 -1.42 9.99
N VAL A 243 26.15 -0.12 9.66
CA VAL A 243 25.24 0.87 10.25
C VAL A 243 24.20 1.28 9.21
N VAL A 244 22.93 1.33 9.63
CA VAL A 244 21.83 1.83 8.80
C VAL A 244 21.25 3.07 9.47
N HIS A 245 21.14 4.16 8.71
CA HIS A 245 20.42 5.36 9.10
C HIS A 245 19.19 5.55 8.21
N VAL A 246 18.03 5.74 8.80
CA VAL A 246 16.77 5.95 8.08
C VAL A 246 16.30 7.38 8.27
N GLU A 247 16.25 8.14 7.17
CA GLU A 247 15.73 9.50 7.09
C GLU A 247 14.31 9.55 6.49
N ARG A 248 13.92 8.49 5.77
CA ARG A 248 12.56 8.34 5.23
C ARG A 248 11.55 8.37 6.38
N THR A 249 10.54 9.24 6.26
CA THR A 249 9.46 9.39 7.24
C THR A 249 8.20 8.65 6.78
N GLY A 250 7.38 8.24 7.73
CA GLY A 250 6.19 7.42 7.49
C GLY A 250 6.35 5.97 7.94
N PRO A 251 5.26 5.17 7.93
CA PRO A 251 5.31 3.77 8.28
C PRO A 251 6.15 2.97 7.27
N GLN A 252 7.07 2.13 7.75
CA GLN A 252 7.92 1.32 6.88
C GLN A 252 8.37 0.01 7.51
N VAL A 253 8.66 -0.97 6.65
CA VAL A 253 9.35 -2.22 6.97
C VAL A 253 10.76 -2.14 6.41
N LEU A 254 11.75 -2.43 7.26
CA LEU A 254 13.13 -2.48 6.84
C LEU A 254 13.57 -3.93 6.67
N VAL A 255 14.13 -4.25 5.52
CA VAL A 255 14.67 -5.56 5.19
C VAL A 255 16.18 -5.42 5.03
N LEU A 256 16.93 -6.16 5.85
CA LEU A 256 18.38 -6.21 5.82
C LEU A 256 18.79 -7.56 5.28
N SER A 257 19.61 -7.59 4.24
CA SER A 257 20.01 -8.82 3.57
C SER A 257 21.53 -8.95 3.53
N SER A 258 22.09 -10.11 3.90
CA SER A 258 23.45 -10.44 3.50
C SER A 258 23.79 -11.91 3.33
N TYR A 259 24.83 -12.19 2.54
CA TYR A 259 25.37 -13.55 2.45
C TYR A 259 26.22 -13.87 3.69
N GLU A 260 27.29 -13.12 3.89
CA GLU A 260 28.20 -13.22 5.04
C GLU A 260 27.53 -12.69 6.34
N PRO A 261 27.97 -13.12 7.54
CA PRO A 261 27.34 -12.72 8.78
C PRO A 261 27.58 -11.25 9.09
N VAL A 262 26.51 -10.51 9.39
CA VAL A 262 26.57 -9.07 9.68
C VAL A 262 25.86 -8.74 10.99
N ASN A 263 26.51 -7.90 11.80
CA ASN A 263 25.90 -7.15 12.89
C ASN A 263 25.42 -5.81 12.35
N TRP A 264 24.11 -5.65 12.24
CA TRP A 264 23.45 -4.45 11.80
C TRP A 264 23.13 -3.56 12.99
N LYS A 265 23.47 -2.27 12.92
CA LYS A 265 23.01 -1.26 13.87
C LYS A 265 22.11 -0.26 13.16
N VAL A 266 20.85 -0.21 13.55
CA VAL A 266 19.83 0.61 12.89
C VAL A 266 19.51 1.84 13.74
N SER A 267 19.48 2.99 13.10
CA SER A 267 19.06 4.27 13.67
C SER A 267 18.08 4.94 12.72
N ALA A 268 17.19 5.78 13.26
CA ALA A 268 16.16 6.43 12.47
C ALA A 268 15.91 7.85 12.98
N VAL A 269 15.58 8.77 12.08
CA VAL A 269 15.13 10.13 12.44
C VAL A 269 13.74 10.07 13.09
N PRO A 270 13.34 11.09 13.88
CA PRO A 270 11.96 11.23 14.31
C PRO A 270 11.00 11.19 13.11
N GLY A 271 9.96 10.35 13.18
CA GLY A 271 8.97 10.19 12.11
C GLY A 271 9.20 9.02 11.15
N ALA A 272 10.35 8.35 11.18
CA ALA A 272 10.70 7.21 10.32
C ALA A 272 9.98 5.88 10.61
N ASN A 273 9.04 5.87 11.55
CA ASN A 273 8.18 4.76 12.00
C ASN A 273 8.49 3.36 11.43
N ILE A 274 9.61 2.77 11.86
CA ILE A 274 10.01 1.41 11.48
C ILE A 274 9.14 0.43 12.25
N GLN A 275 8.21 -0.24 11.56
CA GLN A 275 7.26 -1.16 12.20
C GLN A 275 7.96 -2.43 12.70
N TYR A 276 8.78 -3.03 11.84
CA TYR A 276 9.63 -4.17 12.17
C TYR A 276 10.78 -4.29 11.17
N ILE A 277 11.78 -5.07 11.55
CA ILE A 277 12.95 -5.38 10.74
C ILE A 277 12.97 -6.87 10.42
N LEU A 278 13.15 -7.20 9.14
CA LEU A 278 13.50 -8.55 8.70
C LEU A 278 15.00 -8.59 8.41
N ALA A 279 15.73 -9.55 8.98
CA ALA A 279 17.13 -9.79 8.65
C ALA A 279 17.27 -11.15 7.96
N LEU A 280 17.57 -11.16 6.66
CA LEU A 280 17.68 -12.35 5.82
C LEU A 280 19.14 -12.61 5.46
N GLY A 281 19.50 -13.87 5.30
CA GLY A 281 20.85 -14.23 4.86
C GLY A 281 21.16 -15.70 4.86
N TYR A 282 22.35 -16.05 4.37
CA TYR A 282 22.85 -17.42 4.47
C TYR A 282 23.46 -17.67 5.86
N HIS A 283 24.43 -16.83 6.25
CA HIS A 283 25.06 -16.89 7.56
C HIS A 283 24.32 -16.06 8.62
N ALA A 284 24.62 -16.32 9.90
CA ALA A 284 23.97 -15.70 11.04
C ALA A 284 23.90 -14.16 10.98
N GLN A 285 22.70 -13.60 11.12
CA GLN A 285 22.44 -12.16 11.15
C GLN A 285 22.13 -11.68 12.57
N ARG A 286 22.56 -10.46 12.91
CA ARG A 286 22.21 -9.82 14.19
C ARG A 286 21.83 -8.37 13.96
N VAL A 287 20.79 -7.89 14.65
CA VAL A 287 20.33 -6.51 14.52
C VAL A 287 20.22 -5.85 15.90
N GLU A 288 20.87 -4.71 16.06
CA GLU A 288 20.63 -3.73 17.11
C GLU A 288 19.64 -2.69 16.56
N ALA A 289 18.37 -2.84 16.91
CA ALA A 289 17.28 -1.99 16.42
C ALA A 289 16.96 -0.82 17.37
N PRO A 290 16.29 0.25 16.88
CA PRO A 290 15.70 1.26 17.74
C PRO A 290 14.75 0.64 18.78
N GLN A 291 14.62 1.30 19.93
CA GLN A 291 13.76 0.81 21.02
C GLN A 291 12.32 0.60 20.54
N GLY A 292 11.75 -0.57 20.83
CA GLY A 292 10.36 -0.90 20.50
C GLY A 292 10.16 -1.51 19.11
N VAL A 293 11.19 -1.54 18.25
CA VAL A 293 11.11 -2.15 16.92
C VAL A 293 11.34 -3.66 17.02
N GLU A 294 10.38 -4.45 16.51
CA GLU A 294 10.53 -5.91 16.44
C GLU A 294 11.58 -6.31 15.39
N VAL A 295 12.42 -7.30 15.71
CA VAL A 295 13.38 -7.89 14.78
C VAL A 295 13.05 -9.36 14.55
N LYS A 296 12.88 -9.74 13.28
CA LYS A 296 12.76 -11.14 12.85
C LYS A 296 14.01 -11.53 12.07
N VAL A 297 14.81 -12.41 12.66
CA VAL A 297 16.00 -12.97 12.03
C VAL A 297 15.61 -14.24 11.26
N LEU A 298 15.87 -14.23 9.96
CA LEU A 298 15.43 -15.20 8.97
C LEU A 298 16.59 -15.87 8.22
N ASP A 299 17.79 -15.89 8.80
CA ASP A 299 18.95 -16.54 8.17
C ASP A 299 18.91 -18.07 8.19
N TYR A 300 19.62 -18.68 7.25
CA TYR A 300 19.64 -20.13 7.07
C TYR A 300 20.29 -20.84 8.27
N GLU A 301 21.40 -20.35 8.81
CA GLU A 301 22.06 -21.00 9.96
C GLU A 301 21.19 -21.05 11.22
N THR A 302 20.34 -20.04 11.43
CA THR A 302 19.43 -19.96 12.57
C THR A 302 18.16 -20.78 12.36
N ARG A 303 17.61 -20.80 11.14
CA ARG A 303 16.29 -21.41 10.85
C ARG A 303 16.33 -22.77 10.18
N GLY A 304 17.45 -23.12 9.53
CA GLY A 304 17.54 -24.26 8.61
C GLY A 304 16.74 -24.09 7.31
N SER A 305 16.18 -22.90 7.05
CA SER A 305 15.43 -22.56 5.84
C SER A 305 16.01 -21.28 5.23
N TYR A 306 16.42 -21.34 3.97
CA TYR A 306 17.03 -20.21 3.29
C TYR A 306 15.97 -19.31 2.68
N ALA A 307 15.92 -18.06 3.14
CA ALA A 307 14.99 -17.03 2.64
C ALA A 307 15.60 -16.12 1.54
N GLY A 308 16.85 -16.38 1.15
CA GLY A 308 17.58 -15.64 0.13
C GLY A 308 18.54 -14.57 0.68
N CYS A 309 19.42 -14.10 -0.19
CA CYS A 309 20.19 -12.86 -0.05
C CYS A 309 20.14 -12.05 -1.34
N ALA A 310 20.45 -10.76 -1.26
CA ALA A 310 20.61 -9.90 -2.42
C ALA A 310 21.57 -8.75 -2.10
N TYR A 311 22.35 -8.35 -3.10
CA TYR A 311 23.28 -7.22 -2.99
C TYR A 311 23.50 -6.47 -4.30
N GLU A 312 22.87 -6.90 -5.39
CA GLU A 312 23.03 -6.33 -6.72
C GLU A 312 21.68 -6.40 -7.47
N TYR A 313 21.29 -5.32 -8.13
CA TYR A 313 20.05 -5.24 -8.90
C TYR A 313 20.29 -4.85 -10.37
N PRO A 314 19.63 -5.55 -11.32
CA PRO A 314 19.12 -6.90 -11.17
C PRO A 314 20.30 -7.89 -11.13
N ASP A 315 20.36 -8.80 -10.14
CA ASP A 315 21.17 -10.02 -10.22
C ASP A 315 20.22 -11.20 -10.38
N ASP A 316 20.13 -11.71 -11.60
CA ASP A 316 19.30 -12.84 -12.00
C ASP A 316 20.14 -14.08 -12.36
N ASP A 317 21.45 -14.08 -12.09
CA ASP A 317 22.30 -15.24 -12.36
C ASP A 317 22.05 -16.36 -11.34
N PRO A 318 21.40 -17.47 -11.75
CA PRO A 318 21.02 -18.56 -10.85
C PRO A 318 22.23 -19.35 -10.33
N HIS A 319 23.45 -19.00 -10.73
CA HIS A 319 24.69 -19.62 -10.27
C HIS A 319 25.36 -18.88 -9.10
N ARG A 320 24.86 -17.70 -8.71
CA ARG A 320 25.49 -16.85 -7.68
C ARG A 320 24.85 -16.98 -6.29
N GLY A 321 23.62 -17.49 -6.18
CA GLY A 321 22.98 -17.85 -4.91
C GLY A 321 22.45 -16.68 -4.06
N CYS A 322 22.55 -15.44 -4.55
CA CYS A 322 21.89 -14.25 -4.00
C CYS A 322 21.01 -13.60 -5.09
N GLU A 323 20.10 -14.37 -5.69
CA GLU A 323 19.24 -13.88 -6.76
C GLU A 323 18.25 -12.84 -6.22
N THR A 324 18.43 -11.58 -6.63
CA THR A 324 17.63 -10.47 -6.14
C THR A 324 16.13 -10.64 -6.39
N PRO A 325 15.66 -11.10 -7.58
CA PRO A 325 14.24 -11.36 -7.80
C PRO A 325 13.63 -12.36 -6.81
N GLN A 326 14.36 -13.42 -6.45
CA GLN A 326 13.87 -14.43 -5.49
C GLN A 326 13.73 -13.84 -4.09
N LEU A 327 14.70 -13.03 -3.65
CA LEU A 327 14.60 -12.31 -2.38
C LEU A 327 13.38 -11.38 -2.38
N LEU A 328 13.16 -10.60 -3.44
CA LEU A 328 12.06 -9.64 -3.51
C LEU A 328 10.69 -10.35 -3.46
N GLU A 329 10.53 -11.50 -4.12
CA GLU A 329 9.31 -12.33 -4.01
C GLU A 329 9.09 -12.87 -2.59
N GLU A 330 10.15 -13.34 -1.93
CA GLU A 330 10.06 -13.84 -0.56
C GLU A 330 9.75 -12.71 0.44
N VAL A 331 10.36 -11.53 0.26
CA VAL A 331 10.03 -10.33 1.02
C VAL A 331 8.55 -10.00 0.86
N LYS A 332 8.03 -9.96 -0.36
CA LYS A 332 6.61 -9.75 -0.63
C LYS A 332 5.73 -10.79 0.06
N ARG A 333 6.13 -12.07 0.04
CA ARG A 333 5.41 -13.15 0.73
C ARG A 333 5.40 -12.96 2.25
N LEU A 334 6.49 -12.47 2.83
CA LEU A 334 6.66 -12.26 4.27
C LEU A 334 5.98 -11.00 4.79
N THR A 335 5.94 -9.94 3.99
CA THR A 335 5.37 -8.62 4.36
C THR A 335 3.94 -8.44 3.87
N GLY A 336 3.50 -9.23 2.89
CA GLY A 336 2.25 -9.03 2.16
C GLY A 336 2.28 -7.83 1.21
N GLN A 337 3.45 -7.23 0.97
CA GLN A 337 3.59 -5.91 0.33
C GLN A 337 4.68 -5.91 -0.73
N GLU A 338 4.47 -5.12 -1.79
CA GLU A 338 5.49 -4.89 -2.82
C GLU A 338 6.69 -4.13 -2.25
N VAL A 339 7.88 -4.39 -2.81
CA VAL A 339 9.10 -3.68 -2.40
C VAL A 339 9.11 -2.26 -2.98
N SER A 340 9.22 -1.27 -2.09
CA SER A 340 9.26 0.16 -2.42
C SER A 340 10.64 0.57 -2.94
N SER A 341 11.70 0.13 -2.27
CA SER A 341 13.07 0.33 -2.77
C SER A 341 14.01 -0.82 -2.41
N PHE A 342 15.02 -1.02 -3.25
CA PHE A 342 16.15 -1.91 -3.05
C PHE A 342 17.44 -1.11 -3.23
N HIS A 343 18.38 -1.25 -2.30
CA HIS A 343 19.73 -0.72 -2.39
C HIS A 343 20.74 -1.78 -1.97
N GLY A 344 21.54 -2.22 -2.93
CA GLY A 344 22.50 -3.31 -2.79
C GLY A 344 23.94 -2.85 -2.96
N CYS A 345 24.85 -3.52 -2.27
CA CYS A 345 26.29 -3.36 -2.47
C CYS A 345 27.04 -4.66 -2.24
N TYR A 346 28.00 -5.04 -3.08
CA TYR A 346 28.82 -6.23 -2.75
C TYR A 346 29.44 -6.11 -1.34
N GLN A 347 30.13 -5.00 -1.06
CA GLN A 347 30.72 -4.75 0.25
C GLN A 347 30.36 -3.36 0.78
N ALA A 348 29.65 -3.28 1.91
CA ALA A 348 29.38 -2.01 2.60
C ALA A 348 29.31 -2.14 4.12
N THR A 349 29.67 -1.07 4.81
CA THR A 349 29.62 -0.91 6.27
C THR A 349 28.64 0.18 6.71
N SER A 350 28.06 0.93 5.77
CA SER A 350 27.00 1.87 6.08
C SER A 350 26.00 2.05 4.94
N PHE A 351 24.75 2.30 5.31
CA PHE A 351 23.69 2.81 4.44
C PHE A 351 22.97 3.98 5.12
N THR A 352 22.55 4.96 4.32
CA THR A 352 21.57 5.97 4.70
C THR A 352 20.43 5.90 3.71
N LEU A 353 19.21 5.55 4.16
CA LEU A 353 18.00 5.65 3.35
C LEU A 353 17.46 7.08 3.45
N HIS A 354 17.53 7.83 2.36
CA HIS A 354 17.10 9.22 2.29
C HIS A 354 15.58 9.35 2.14
N GLY A 355 15.06 10.54 2.45
CA GLY A 355 13.62 10.84 2.35
C GLY A 355 13.03 10.73 0.94
N ASP A 356 13.88 10.80 -0.09
CA ASP A 356 13.54 10.74 -1.51
C ASP A 356 13.69 9.33 -2.12
N LEU A 357 13.78 8.29 -1.29
CA LEU A 357 14.00 6.89 -1.66
C LEU A 357 15.37 6.57 -2.27
N SER A 358 16.29 7.55 -2.35
CA SER A 358 17.68 7.27 -2.66
C SER A 358 18.40 6.71 -1.44
N ALA A 359 19.58 6.12 -1.65
CA ALA A 359 20.44 5.71 -0.55
C ALA A 359 21.88 6.16 -0.74
N GLY A 360 22.49 6.65 0.34
CA GLY A 360 23.94 6.77 0.47
C GLY A 360 24.52 5.48 1.03
N SER A 361 25.73 5.09 0.62
CA SER A 361 26.40 3.91 1.18
C SER A 361 27.93 4.06 1.22
N SER A 362 28.59 3.19 1.99
CA SER A 362 30.06 3.09 1.96
C SER A 362 30.59 2.16 0.86
N CYS A 363 29.82 1.92 -0.21
CA CYS A 363 30.29 1.07 -1.30
C CYS A 363 31.62 1.60 -1.84
N PRO A 364 32.67 0.76 -1.93
CA PRO A 364 33.87 1.16 -2.61
C PRO A 364 33.56 1.36 -4.10
N ALA A 365 33.88 2.53 -4.64
CA ALA A 365 33.97 2.70 -6.09
C ALA A 365 35.14 1.82 -6.55
N ALA A 366 34.87 0.65 -7.13
CA ALA A 366 35.94 -0.30 -7.35
C ALA A 366 36.91 0.20 -8.44
N PRO A 367 38.24 0.11 -8.25
CA PRO A 367 39.19 0.25 -9.34
C PRO A 367 39.11 -1.02 -10.22
N GLY A 368 38.29 -0.98 -11.28
CA GLY A 368 38.27 -2.00 -12.33
C GLY A 368 37.26 -3.15 -12.17
N GLY A 369 36.18 -2.99 -11.43
CA GLY A 369 35.06 -3.95 -11.38
C GLY A 369 33.72 -3.27 -11.05
N ASP A 370 32.62 -3.77 -11.58
CA ASP A 370 31.30 -3.13 -11.64
C ASP A 370 30.53 -3.02 -10.29
N TYR A 371 31.20 -3.04 -9.15
CA TYR A 371 30.55 -3.14 -7.82
C TYR A 371 30.19 -1.79 -7.19
N ASN A 372 29.40 -0.98 -7.89
CA ASN A 372 28.85 0.26 -7.34
C ASN A 372 27.58 -0.02 -6.53
N LEU A 373 27.11 1.00 -5.78
CA LEU A 373 25.75 0.97 -5.21
C LEU A 373 24.75 0.69 -6.35
N SER A 374 24.09 -0.44 -6.26
CA SER A 374 23.06 -0.86 -7.20
C SER A 374 21.70 -0.69 -6.53
N GLY A 375 20.68 -0.33 -7.29
CA GLY A 375 19.38 -0.11 -6.69
C GLY A 375 18.24 -0.04 -7.68
N TYR A 376 17.07 -0.25 -7.13
CA TYR A 376 15.79 -0.05 -7.79
C TYR A 376 14.89 0.68 -6.83
N VAL A 377 14.22 1.70 -7.35
CA VAL A 377 13.08 2.32 -6.72
C VAL A 377 11.92 1.98 -7.64
N SER A 378 10.87 1.34 -7.11
CA SER A 378 9.67 1.16 -7.92
C SER A 378 9.13 2.52 -8.33
N GLN A 379 8.30 2.59 -9.39
CA GLN A 379 7.66 3.87 -9.76
C GLN A 379 6.66 4.27 -8.66
N VAL A 380 7.20 4.76 -7.56
CA VAL A 380 6.56 5.42 -6.45
C VAL A 380 7.39 6.67 -6.27
N CYS A 381 6.80 7.77 -6.72
CA CYS A 381 7.22 9.16 -6.48
C CYS A 381 8.73 9.44 -6.69
N SER A 382 9.10 9.80 -7.92
CA SER A 382 10.33 10.57 -8.11
C SER A 382 10.15 11.97 -7.53
N ALA A 383 10.94 12.33 -6.52
CA ALA A 383 11.11 13.72 -6.11
C ALA A 383 11.60 14.52 -7.33
N SER A 384 10.83 15.52 -7.78
CA SER A 384 11.40 16.51 -8.69
C SER A 384 12.41 17.33 -7.92
N LEU A 385 13.68 17.04 -8.13
CA LEU A 385 14.79 17.94 -7.82
C LEU A 385 14.57 19.24 -8.59
N ILE A 386 13.96 20.24 -7.94
CA ILE A 386 14.08 21.63 -8.37
C ILE A 386 15.50 22.04 -8.00
N ALA A 387 16.41 21.93 -8.97
CA ALA A 387 17.74 22.50 -8.87
C ALA A 387 17.61 24.01 -8.62
N ARG A 388 18.32 24.48 -7.59
CA ARG A 388 18.38 25.88 -7.18
C ARG A 388 19.03 26.78 -8.23
#